data_AF-A0A0P8AGI3-F1
#
_entry.id   AF-A0A0P8AGI3-F1
#
_cell.length_a   1.000
_cell.length_b   1.000
_cell.length_c   1.000
_cell.angle_alpha   90.00
_cell.angle_beta   90.00
_cell.angle_gamma   90.00
#
_symmetry.space_group_name_H-M   'P 1'
#
loop_
_entity.id
_entity.type
_entity.pdbx_description
1 polymer ?
#
loop_
_entity_poly.entity_id
_entity_poly.type
_entity_poly.pdbx_seq_one_letter_code
_entity_poly.pdbx_strand_id
1 'polypeptide(L)'
;MVEKYFKIFLDGYYGYWNYLKSEILYPSWQNYFYWLVGLSLLVWLLEIVFPWRKNQPIIRKDFWLDAFYMFFNFFLFSLIVYNSLSNVFVEAFNDFLGLFGITNLVAIEVNSWPIWGQFLLMFLVADFIQWNTHRLLHRVPWLWE
;
A
#
# COMPACT_ATOMS: atom_id res chain seq x y z
N MET A 1 -19.01 -19.38 -8.07
CA MET A 1 -17.90 -18.49 -8.48
C MET A 1 -18.01 -17.12 -7.83
N VAL A 2 -19.11 -16.38 -8.01
CA VAL A 2 -19.30 -15.05 -7.38
C VAL A 2 -19.21 -15.10 -5.85
N GLU A 3 -19.82 -16.10 -5.21
CA GLU A 3 -19.75 -16.29 -3.74
C GLU A 3 -18.33 -16.49 -3.22
N LYS A 4 -17.46 -17.18 -3.99
CA LYS A 4 -16.04 -17.40 -3.64
C LYS A 4 -15.30 -16.07 -3.59
N TYR A 5 -15.39 -15.27 -4.67
CA TYR A 5 -14.70 -13.97 -4.73
C TYR A 5 -15.26 -12.96 -3.74
N PHE A 6 -16.58 -12.96 -3.54
CA PHE A 6 -17.21 -12.10 -2.54
C PHE A 6 -16.76 -12.45 -1.11
N LYS A 7 -16.63 -13.74 -0.81
CA LYS A 7 -16.07 -14.20 0.46
C LYS A 7 -14.61 -13.75 0.62
N ILE A 8 -13.76 -13.94 -0.40
CA ILE A 8 -12.35 -13.49 -0.37
C ILE A 8 -12.26 -11.98 -0.14
N PHE A 9 -13.13 -11.21 -0.79
CA PHE A 9 -13.21 -9.77 -0.59
C PHE A 9 -13.54 -9.41 0.87
N LEU A 10 -14.58 -10.04 1.44
CA LEU A 10 -14.98 -9.80 2.82
C LEU A 10 -13.91 -10.25 3.82
N ASP A 11 -13.30 -11.41 3.59
CA ASP A 11 -12.23 -11.94 4.43
C ASP A 11 -11.01 -11.00 4.40
N GLY A 12 -10.64 -10.45 3.24
CA GLY A 12 -9.60 -9.44 3.12
C GLY A 12 -9.93 -8.15 3.89
N TYR A 13 -11.17 -7.65 3.74
CA TYR A 13 -11.62 -6.45 4.43
C TYR A 13 -11.60 -6.62 5.95
N TYR A 14 -12.28 -7.66 6.46
CA TYR A 14 -12.38 -7.90 7.90
C TYR A 14 -11.04 -8.31 8.51
N GLY A 15 -10.20 -9.03 7.76
CA GLY A 15 -8.83 -9.35 8.16
C GLY A 15 -8.01 -8.07 8.40
N TYR A 16 -7.98 -7.17 7.42
CA TYR A 16 -7.26 -5.91 7.55
C TYR A 16 -7.89 -4.98 8.61
N TRP A 17 -9.21 -4.94 8.71
CA TRP A 17 -9.92 -4.20 9.75
C TRP A 17 -9.50 -4.63 11.15
N ASN A 18 -9.44 -5.95 11.40
CA ASN A 18 -9.01 -6.49 12.69
C ASN A 18 -7.55 -6.14 12.98
N TYR A 19 -6.68 -6.21 11.97
CA TYR A 19 -5.29 -5.73 12.09
C TYR A 19 -5.23 -4.25 12.48
N LEU A 20 -5.89 -3.37 11.73
CA LEU A 20 -5.88 -1.92 11.99
C LEU A 20 -6.46 -1.61 13.38
N LYS A 21 -7.55 -2.26 13.75
CA LYS A 21 -8.13 -2.14 15.09
C LYS A 21 -7.15 -2.57 16.17
N SER A 22 -6.43 -3.67 15.96
CA SER A 22 -5.40 -4.12 16.90
C SER A 22 -4.25 -3.12 17.01
N GLU A 23 -3.78 -2.59 15.89
CA GLU A 23 -2.74 -1.55 15.88
C GLU A 23 -3.18 -0.30 16.65
N ILE A 24 -4.45 0.11 16.58
CA ILE A 24 -4.94 1.28 17.30
C ILE A 24 -5.16 0.97 18.80
N LEU A 25 -5.70 -0.20 19.15
CA LEU A 25 -6.13 -0.50 20.52
C LEU A 25 -5.04 -1.09 21.40
N TYR A 26 -4.02 -1.73 20.81
CA TYR A 26 -2.96 -2.43 21.54
C TYR A 26 -1.57 -1.91 21.10
N PRO A 27 -1.13 -0.77 21.64
CA PRO A 27 0.19 -0.22 21.35
C PRO A 27 1.30 -1.22 21.68
N SER A 28 2.27 -1.35 20.78
CA SER A 28 3.47 -2.17 20.97
C SER A 28 4.69 -1.48 20.37
N TRP A 29 5.89 -1.97 20.67
CA TRP A 29 7.11 -1.37 20.15
C TRP A 29 7.28 -1.57 18.63
N GLN A 30 6.57 -2.54 18.05
CA GLN A 30 6.62 -2.85 16.63
C GLN A 30 5.41 -2.27 15.88
N ASN A 31 4.57 -1.50 16.57
CA ASN A 31 3.31 -0.99 16.07
C ASN A 31 3.52 0.12 15.03
N TYR A 32 3.11 -0.15 13.80
CA TYR A 32 3.29 0.74 12.67
C TYR A 32 2.47 2.02 12.80
N PHE A 33 1.25 1.94 13.36
CA PHE A 33 0.39 3.10 13.55
C PHE A 33 1.03 4.17 14.45
N TYR A 34 1.56 3.77 15.60
CA TYR A 34 2.21 4.71 16.52
C TYR A 34 3.57 5.19 16.02
N TRP A 35 4.32 4.37 15.29
CA TRP A 35 5.56 4.82 14.64
C TRP A 35 5.30 5.90 13.60
N LEU A 36 4.24 5.74 12.79
CA LEU A 36 3.85 6.75 11.81
C LEU A 36 3.47 8.07 12.49
N VAL A 37 2.63 8.02 13.52
CA VAL A 37 2.24 9.21 14.29
C VAL A 37 3.45 9.86 14.96
N GLY A 38 4.26 9.07 15.66
CA GLY A 38 5.43 9.54 16.41
C GLY A 38 6.48 10.19 15.52
N LEU A 39 6.82 9.56 14.39
CA LEU A 39 7.78 10.11 13.44
C LEU A 39 7.25 11.39 12.78
N SER A 40 5.98 11.44 12.41
CA SER A 40 5.36 12.64 11.84
C SER A 40 5.34 13.81 12.83
N LEU A 41 5.02 13.55 14.09
CA LEU A 41 5.12 14.56 15.15
C LEU A 41 6.56 15.01 15.38
N LEU A 42 7.52 14.09 15.38
CA LEU A 42 8.94 14.42 15.52
C LEU A 42 9.41 15.35 14.40
N VAL A 43 9.09 15.04 13.14
CA VAL A 43 9.46 15.88 11.99
C VAL A 43 8.76 17.23 12.06
N TRP A 44 7.48 17.27 12.44
CA TRP A 44 6.77 18.54 12.62
C TRP A 44 7.38 19.41 13.73
N LEU A 45 7.77 18.81 14.86
CA LEU A 45 8.50 19.52 15.93
C LEU A 45 9.85 20.03 15.44
N LEU A 46 10.58 19.26 14.64
CA LEU A 46 11.83 19.71 14.02
C LEU A 46 11.59 20.87 13.05
N GLU A 47 10.48 20.89 12.30
CA GLU A 47 10.10 22.02 11.45
C GLU A 47 9.81 23.28 12.29
N ILE A 48 9.29 23.14 13.51
CA ILE A 48 9.07 24.27 14.43
C ILE A 48 10.39 24.80 14.98
N VAL A 49 11.33 23.93 15.38
CA VAL A 49 12.62 24.32 15.99
C VAL A 49 13.59 24.83 14.92
N PHE A 50 13.64 24.18 13.76
CA PHE A 50 14.53 24.50 12.65
C PHE A 50 13.74 24.74 11.35
N PRO A 51 12.89 25.80 11.28
CA PRO A 51 12.04 26.02 10.13
C PRO A 51 12.88 26.33 8.89
N TRP A 52 12.68 25.55 7.83
CA TRP A 52 13.19 25.87 6.50
C TRP A 52 12.48 27.11 5.94
N ARG A 53 11.16 27.19 6.11
CA ARG A 53 10.33 28.34 5.70
C ARG A 53 10.01 29.22 6.91
N LYS A 54 10.81 30.27 7.12
CA LYS A 54 10.75 31.13 8.32
C LYS A 54 9.40 31.83 8.58
N ASN A 55 8.65 32.13 7.52
CA ASN A 55 7.38 32.87 7.63
C ASN A 55 6.14 31.97 7.50
N GLN A 56 6.30 30.65 7.56
CA GLN A 56 5.17 29.74 7.48
C GLN A 56 4.52 29.57 8.86
N PRO A 57 3.17 29.60 8.96
CA PRO A 57 2.49 29.22 10.19
C PRO A 57 2.77 27.75 10.57
N ILE A 58 2.82 27.47 11.87
CA ILE A 58 3.08 26.13 12.43
C ILE A 58 2.02 25.12 11.95
N ILE A 59 0.75 25.52 11.97
CA ILE A 59 -0.35 24.79 11.34
C ILE A 59 -0.70 25.51 10.04
N ARG A 60 -0.20 24.98 8.93
CA ARG A 60 -0.51 25.50 7.59
C ARG A 60 -1.86 25.01 7.09
N LYS A 61 -2.40 25.68 6.07
CA LYS A 61 -3.70 25.35 5.47
C LYS A 61 -3.87 23.87 5.09
N ASP A 62 -2.80 23.20 4.62
CA ASP A 62 -2.87 21.81 4.18
C ASP A 62 -2.46 20.81 5.28
N PHE A 63 -2.17 21.24 6.50
CA PHE A 63 -1.73 20.36 7.59
C PHE A 63 -2.70 19.18 7.82
N TRP A 64 -3.99 19.47 7.82
CA TRP A 64 -5.03 18.44 7.99
C TRP A 64 -5.17 17.54 6.75
N LEU A 65 -4.88 18.08 5.56
CA LEU A 65 -4.85 17.31 4.33
C LEU A 65 -3.68 16.34 4.33
N ASP A 66 -2.50 16.76 4.78
CA ASP A 66 -1.35 15.88 4.95
C ASP A 66 -1.65 14.77 5.97
N ALA A 67 -2.23 15.13 7.12
CA ALA A 67 -2.60 14.17 8.15
C ALA A 67 -3.62 13.15 7.63
N PHE A 68 -4.63 13.60 6.89
CA PHE A 68 -5.59 12.72 6.22
C PHE A 68 -4.88 11.78 5.23
N TYR A 69 -4.07 12.32 4.32
CA TYR A 69 -3.39 11.50 3.31
C TYR A 69 -2.39 10.53 3.90
N MET A 70 -1.74 10.87 5.01
CA MET A 70 -0.91 9.95 5.77
C MET A 70 -1.72 8.72 6.19
N PHE A 71 -2.83 8.88 6.92
CA PHE A 71 -3.64 7.72 7.32
C PHE A 71 -4.35 7.04 6.15
N PHE A 72 -4.77 7.81 5.15
CA PHE A 72 -5.42 7.27 3.97
C PHE A 72 -4.49 6.35 3.20
N ASN A 73 -3.29 6.83 2.84
CA ASN A 73 -2.35 6.06 2.03
C ASN A 73 -1.85 4.81 2.76
N PHE A 74 -1.59 4.89 4.06
CA PHE A 74 -0.99 3.79 4.80
C PHE A 74 -2.01 2.78 5.34
N PHE A 75 -3.24 3.21 5.66
CA PHE A 75 -4.23 2.34 6.30
C PHE A 75 -5.55 2.27 5.54
N LEU A 76 -6.20 3.39 5.24
CA LEU A 76 -7.57 3.35 4.71
C LEU A 76 -7.63 2.83 3.27
N PHE A 77 -6.66 3.19 2.43
CA PHE A 77 -6.52 2.63 1.08
C PHE A 77 -6.35 1.12 1.13
N SER A 78 -5.53 0.64 2.07
CA SER A 78 -5.31 -0.79 2.30
C SER A 78 -6.58 -1.51 2.75
N LEU A 79 -7.32 -0.89 3.66
CA LEU A 79 -8.57 -1.39 4.21
C LEU A 79 -9.69 -1.45 3.16
N ILE A 80 -9.86 -0.38 2.38
CA ILE A 80 -11.01 -0.22 1.48
C ILE A 80 -10.78 -0.91 0.14
N VAL A 81 -9.56 -0.82 -0.39
CA VAL A 81 -9.27 -1.19 -1.78
C VAL A 81 -8.24 -2.31 -1.84
N TYR A 82 -7.03 -2.05 -1.36
CA TYR A 82 -5.88 -2.89 -1.71
C TYR A 82 -6.03 -4.34 -1.24
N ASN A 83 -6.27 -4.58 0.06
CA ASN A 83 -6.24 -5.95 0.58
C ASN A 83 -7.33 -6.84 -0.06
N SER A 84 -8.56 -6.35 -0.03
CA SER A 84 -9.72 -7.09 -0.52
C SER A 84 -9.68 -7.28 -2.04
N LEU A 85 -9.35 -6.22 -2.80
CA LEU A 85 -9.35 -6.29 -4.26
C LEU A 85 -8.15 -7.08 -4.79
N SER A 86 -6.96 -6.92 -4.21
CA SER A 86 -5.77 -7.67 -4.62
C SER A 86 -5.95 -9.16 -4.38
N ASN A 87 -6.53 -9.58 -3.26
CA ASN A 87 -6.78 -11.01 -3.00
C ASN A 87 -7.77 -11.61 -4.00
N VAL A 88 -8.84 -10.87 -4.35
CA VAL A 88 -9.77 -11.30 -5.41
C VAL A 88 -9.06 -11.42 -6.75
N PHE A 89 -8.23 -10.44 -7.10
CA PHE A 89 -7.49 -10.46 -8.36
C PHE A 89 -6.48 -11.62 -8.43
N VAL A 90 -5.72 -11.85 -7.36
CA VAL A 90 -4.79 -12.98 -7.25
C VAL A 90 -5.53 -14.29 -7.47
N GLU A 91 -6.66 -14.48 -6.78
CA GLU A 91 -7.42 -15.72 -6.93
C GLU A 91 -8.04 -15.86 -8.33
N ALA A 92 -8.56 -14.78 -8.90
CA ALA A 92 -9.09 -14.79 -10.26
C ALA A 92 -7.99 -15.12 -11.29
N PHE A 93 -6.76 -14.62 -11.07
CA PHE A 93 -5.61 -14.94 -11.91
C PHE A 93 -5.18 -16.41 -11.77
N ASN A 94 -5.16 -16.95 -10.54
CA ASN A 94 -4.91 -18.36 -10.28
C ASN A 94 -5.94 -19.25 -10.99
N ASP A 95 -7.22 -18.94 -10.85
CA ASP A 95 -8.32 -19.68 -11.48
C ASP A 95 -8.21 -19.62 -13.02
N PHE A 96 -7.88 -18.44 -13.58
CA PHE A 96 -7.65 -18.27 -15.02
C PHE A 96 -6.52 -19.17 -15.53
N LEU A 97 -5.40 -19.24 -14.82
CA LEU A 97 -4.28 -20.11 -15.19
C LEU A 97 -4.61 -21.59 -15.00
N GLY A 98 -5.44 -21.92 -14.01
CA GLY A 98 -5.98 -23.26 -13.81
C GLY A 98 -6.75 -23.79 -15.02
N LEU A 99 -7.39 -22.92 -15.81
CA LEU A 99 -8.04 -23.28 -17.09
C LEU A 99 -7.05 -23.87 -18.10
N PHE A 100 -5.78 -23.53 -18.00
CA PHE A 100 -4.69 -24.02 -18.85
C PHE A 100 -3.88 -25.15 -18.18
N GLY A 101 -4.38 -25.70 -17.06
CA GLY A 101 -3.71 -26.76 -16.30
C GLY A 101 -2.51 -26.28 -15.46
N ILE A 102 -2.30 -24.97 -15.35
CA ILE A 102 -1.23 -24.38 -14.55
C ILE A 102 -1.74 -24.23 -13.12
N THR A 103 -1.41 -25.19 -12.27
CA THR A 103 -1.82 -25.20 -10.84
C THR A 103 -0.72 -24.73 -9.91
N ASN A 104 0.53 -24.70 -10.37
CA ASN A 104 1.66 -24.14 -9.63
C ASN A 104 2.21 -22.94 -10.39
N LEU A 105 1.86 -21.76 -9.90
CA LEU A 105 2.37 -20.48 -10.37
C LEU A 105 3.85 -20.25 -10.05
N VAL A 106 4.37 -21.00 -9.07
CA VAL A 106 5.75 -20.85 -8.59
C VAL A 106 6.66 -21.72 -9.45
N ALA A 107 6.84 -21.34 -10.71
CA ALA A 107 7.96 -21.84 -11.50
C ALA A 107 9.30 -21.29 -10.97
N ILE A 108 9.26 -20.17 -10.23
CA ILE A 108 10.42 -19.47 -9.66
C ILE A 108 10.12 -19.14 -8.19
N GLU A 109 10.81 -19.82 -7.26
CA GLU A 109 10.70 -19.57 -5.82
C GLU A 109 11.52 -18.34 -5.42
N VAL A 110 11.02 -17.14 -5.72
CA VAL A 110 11.70 -15.87 -5.38
C VAL A 110 12.01 -15.77 -3.88
N ASN A 111 11.17 -16.35 -3.02
CA ASN A 111 11.38 -16.38 -1.57
C ASN A 111 12.65 -17.16 -1.16
N SER A 112 13.14 -18.08 -2.00
CA SER A 112 14.38 -18.83 -1.76
C SER A 112 15.64 -18.03 -2.12
N TRP A 113 15.49 -16.90 -2.83
CA TRP A 113 16.62 -16.09 -3.27
C TRP A 113 17.24 -15.33 -2.10
N PRO A 114 18.54 -14.97 -2.18
CA PRO A 114 19.11 -14.04 -1.23
C PRO A 114 18.37 -12.71 -1.24
N ILE A 115 18.29 -12.05 -0.08
CA ILE A 115 17.50 -10.82 0.14
C ILE A 115 17.81 -9.73 -0.91
N TRP A 116 19.07 -9.57 -1.31
CA TRP A 116 19.46 -8.60 -2.33
C TRP A 116 18.85 -8.90 -3.71
N GLY A 117 18.66 -10.18 -4.05
CA GLY A 117 18.03 -10.62 -5.30
C GLY A 117 16.53 -10.35 -5.31
N GLN A 118 15.87 -10.54 -4.15
CA GLN A 118 14.47 -10.17 -3.98
C GLN A 118 14.28 -8.65 -4.15
N PHE A 119 15.14 -7.84 -3.53
CA PHE A 119 15.11 -6.38 -3.72
C PHE A 119 15.36 -5.98 -5.17
N LEU A 120 16.38 -6.56 -5.83
CA LEU A 120 16.66 -6.26 -7.23
C LEU A 120 15.45 -6.56 -8.13
N LEU A 121 14.81 -7.72 -7.93
CA LEU A 121 13.60 -8.07 -8.67
C LEU A 121 12.47 -7.06 -8.41
N MET A 122 12.20 -6.73 -7.14
CA MET A 122 11.19 -5.74 -6.80
C MET A 122 11.47 -4.39 -7.45
N PHE A 123 12.73 -3.92 -7.45
CA PHE A 123 13.10 -2.66 -8.10
C PHE A 123 12.86 -2.71 -9.60
N LEU A 124 13.28 -3.76 -10.29
CA LEU A 124 13.08 -3.90 -11.74
C LEU A 124 11.60 -3.97 -12.11
N VAL A 125 10.81 -4.74 -11.36
CA VAL A 125 9.37 -4.87 -11.61
C VAL A 125 8.64 -3.55 -11.32
N ALA A 126 8.93 -2.91 -10.19
CA ALA A 126 8.33 -1.64 -9.83
C ALA A 126 8.66 -0.55 -10.86
N ASP A 127 9.94 -0.42 -11.25
CA ASP A 127 10.38 0.55 -12.26
C ASP A 127 9.71 0.28 -13.61
N PHE A 128 9.70 -0.98 -14.06
CA PHE A 128 9.04 -1.34 -15.32
C PHE A 128 7.55 -0.98 -15.33
N ILE A 129 6.82 -1.28 -14.25
CA ILE A 129 5.39 -0.94 -14.13
C ILE A 129 5.22 0.58 -14.10
N GLN A 130 5.96 1.28 -13.26
CA GLN A 130 5.87 2.74 -13.11
C GLN A 130 6.21 3.46 -14.41
N TRP A 131 7.27 3.06 -15.10
CA TRP A 131 7.66 3.63 -16.39
C TRP A 131 6.59 3.41 -17.46
N ASN A 132 6.03 2.21 -17.58
CA ASN A 132 4.96 1.95 -18.53
C ASN A 132 3.69 2.74 -18.20
N THR A 133 3.30 2.80 -16.92
CA THR A 133 2.17 3.61 -16.47
C THR A 133 2.40 5.07 -16.81
N HIS A 134 3.55 5.65 -16.45
CA HIS A 134 3.91 7.03 -16.76
C HIS A 134 3.84 7.31 -18.27
N ARG A 135 4.41 6.43 -19.10
CA ARG A 135 4.33 6.55 -20.56
C ARG A 135 2.89 6.51 -21.08
N LEU A 136 2.05 5.62 -20.53
CA LEU A 136 0.63 5.49 -20.93
C LEU A 136 -0.17 6.73 -20.52
N LEU A 137 0.02 7.23 -19.31
CA LEU A 137 -0.59 8.46 -18.80
C LEU A 137 -0.31 9.65 -19.73
N HIS A 138 0.93 9.79 -20.23
CA HIS A 138 1.27 10.87 -21.16
C HIS A 138 0.77 10.67 -22.59
N ARG A 139 0.51 9.43 -23.01
CA ARG A 139 0.10 9.11 -24.38
C ARG A 139 -1.42 9.09 -24.55
N VAL A 140 -2.16 8.73 -23.52
CA VAL A 140 -3.60 8.49 -23.57
C VAL A 140 -4.30 9.58 -22.74
N PRO A 141 -4.92 10.59 -23.38
CA PRO A 141 -5.41 11.78 -22.67
C PRO A 141 -6.36 11.49 -21.50
N TRP A 142 -7.30 10.56 -21.66
CA TRP A 142 -8.29 10.23 -20.63
C TRP A 142 -7.71 9.54 -19.39
N LEU A 143 -6.46 9.05 -19.46
CA LEU A 143 -5.79 8.48 -18.29
C LEU A 143 -5.19 9.57 -17.37
N TRP A 144 -5.07 10.82 -17.85
CA TRP A 144 -4.41 11.93 -17.14
C TRP A 144 -5.34 13.12 -16.84
N GLU A 145 -6.62 13.03 -17.23
CA GLU A 145 -7.66 13.99 -16.82
C GLU A 145 -7.93 13.92 -15.31
#